data_AF-A0A437J4S7-F1
#
_entry.id   AF-A0A437J4S7-F1
#
_cell.length_a   1.000
_cell.length_b   1.000
_cell.length_c   1.000
_cell.angle_alpha   90.00
_cell.angle_beta   90.00
_cell.angle_gamma   90.00
#
_symmetry.space_group_name_H-M   'P 1'
#
loop_
_entity.id
_entity.type
_entity.pdbx_description
1 polymer ?
#
loop_
_entity_poly.entity_id
_entity_poly.type
_entity_poly.pdbx_seq_one_letter_code
_entity_poly.pdbx_strand_id
1 'polypeptide(L)'
;MGVHFGAEYAGNIKGTQISVCDTVAYLVGWGRLVLKWHILTSSGEPVEFPERGYKWNQLGLLAVSFHEKYSNWQFNDLLNELDSTINELIALVSSLSNDQLYGKAWYEKWTLGRMIQFNTASPMKNMRAKVRRFNKNNGLQ
;
A
#
# COMPACT_ATOMS: atom_id res chain seq x y z
N MET A 1 15.77 18.94 -15.65
CA MET A 1 14.46 18.84 -16.34
C MET A 1 14.09 17.37 -16.32
N GLY A 2 13.49 16.91 -15.21
CA GLY A 2 13.10 15.51 -15.05
C GLY A 2 11.84 15.25 -15.86
N VAL A 3 11.86 14.22 -16.69
CA VAL A 3 10.70 13.80 -17.47
C VAL A 3 9.63 13.32 -16.50
N HIS A 4 8.62 14.16 -16.24
CA HIS A 4 7.39 13.71 -15.59
C HIS A 4 6.70 12.74 -16.55
N PHE A 5 6.83 11.44 -16.30
CA PHE A 5 5.93 10.43 -16.85
C PHE A 5 4.56 10.59 -16.16
N GLY A 6 3.82 11.65 -16.53
CA GLY A 6 2.52 12.02 -15.97
C GLY A 6 1.37 11.32 -16.67
N ALA A 7 1.37 9.99 -16.70
CA ALA A 7 0.16 9.24 -17.04
C ALA A 7 -0.82 9.36 -15.87
N GLU A 8 -1.80 10.25 -15.99
CA GLU A 8 -2.80 10.54 -14.96
C GLU A 8 -4.15 9.87 -15.26
N TYR A 9 -4.83 9.42 -14.21
CA TYR A 9 -6.16 8.84 -14.31
C TYR A 9 -7.01 9.13 -13.08
N ALA A 10 -8.33 8.90 -13.19
CA ALA A 10 -9.28 9.20 -12.11
C ALA A 10 -8.92 8.50 -10.79
N GLY A 11 -8.75 9.32 -9.75
CA GLY A 11 -8.34 8.89 -8.42
C GLY A 11 -9.42 8.15 -7.63
N ASN A 12 -9.10 7.80 -6.38
CA ASN A 12 -10.07 7.21 -5.45
C ASN A 12 -11.06 8.26 -4.90
N ILE A 13 -10.73 9.54 -4.99
CA ILE A 13 -11.59 10.67 -4.62
C ILE A 13 -12.21 11.21 -5.91
N LYS A 14 -13.53 11.42 -5.92
CA LYS A 14 -14.22 11.93 -7.11
C LYS A 14 -13.65 13.30 -7.50
N GLY A 15 -13.22 13.42 -8.75
CA GLY A 15 -12.65 14.65 -9.29
C GLY A 15 -11.13 14.81 -9.11
N THR A 16 -10.43 13.86 -8.46
CA THR A 16 -8.97 13.88 -8.40
C THR A 16 -8.34 13.10 -9.55
N GLN A 17 -7.15 13.54 -9.97
CA GLN A 17 -6.26 12.79 -10.84
C GLN A 17 -5.14 12.18 -10.00
N ILE A 18 -4.74 10.95 -10.32
CA ILE A 18 -3.67 10.20 -9.67
C ILE A 18 -2.69 9.79 -10.77
N SER A 19 -1.40 10.03 -10.56
CA SER A 19 -0.35 9.59 -11.47
C SER A 19 0.01 8.11 -11.24
N VAL A 20 0.70 7.50 -12.19
CA VAL A 20 1.30 6.17 -11.99
C VAL A 20 2.30 6.17 -10.82
N CYS A 21 3.00 7.27 -10.55
CA CYS A 21 3.89 7.37 -9.37
C CYS A 21 3.11 7.38 -8.06
N ASP A 22 2.05 8.18 -7.96
CA ASP A 22 1.17 8.23 -6.77
C ASP A 22 0.55 6.86 -6.48
N THR A 23 0.28 6.12 -7.54
CA THR A 23 -0.23 4.76 -7.48
C THR A 23 0.75 3.81 -6.80
N VAL A 24 2.03 3.87 -7.19
CA VAL A 24 3.08 3.04 -6.60
C VAL A 24 3.35 3.49 -5.16
N ALA A 25 3.45 4.79 -4.90
CA ALA A 25 3.60 5.37 -3.57
C ALA A 25 2.49 4.91 -2.61
N TYR A 26 1.24 4.88 -3.08
CA TYR A 26 0.10 4.37 -2.32
C TYR A 26 0.28 2.90 -1.93
N LEU A 27 0.68 2.03 -2.86
CA LEU A 27 0.88 0.60 -2.60
C LEU A 27 2.07 0.36 -1.65
N VAL A 28 3.17 1.08 -1.85
CA VAL A 28 4.33 1.06 -0.96
C VAL A 28 3.93 1.46 0.47
N GLY A 29 3.22 2.59 0.62
CA GLY A 29 2.83 3.11 1.93
C GLY A 29 2.01 2.10 2.75
N TRP A 30 0.98 1.50 2.15
CA TRP A 30 0.18 0.48 2.83
C TRP A 30 0.97 -0.80 3.14
N GLY A 31 1.82 -1.27 2.22
CA GLY A 31 2.66 -2.44 2.45
C GLY A 31 3.66 -2.22 3.60
N ARG A 32 4.31 -1.06 3.63
CA ARG A 32 5.25 -0.69 4.70
C ARG A 32 4.56 -0.54 6.06
N LEU A 33 3.31 -0.06 6.11
CA LEU A 33 2.53 -0.03 7.37
C LEU A 33 2.29 -1.43 7.94
N VAL A 34 1.93 -2.40 7.10
CA VAL A 34 1.74 -3.79 7.55
C VAL A 34 3.02 -4.36 8.17
N LEU A 35 4.16 -4.17 7.49
CA LEU A 35 5.46 -4.62 7.98
C LEU A 35 5.82 -3.94 9.31
N LYS A 36 5.62 -2.61 9.41
CA LYS A 36 5.83 -1.85 10.64
C LYS A 36 4.96 -2.36 11.79
N TRP A 37 3.66 -2.55 11.57
CA TRP A 37 2.76 -3.02 12.62
C TRP A 37 3.16 -4.42 13.09
N HIS A 38 3.54 -5.31 12.16
CA HIS A 38 4.00 -6.65 12.51
C HIS A 38 5.29 -6.61 13.34
N ILE A 39 6.30 -5.86 12.91
CA ILE A 39 7.59 -5.73 13.61
C ILE A 39 7.36 -5.25 15.05
N LEU A 40 6.67 -4.12 15.23
CA LEU A 40 6.43 -3.55 16.56
C LEU A 40 5.62 -4.50 17.46
N THR A 41 4.57 -5.12 16.91
CA THR A 41 3.79 -6.10 17.68
C THR A 41 4.63 -7.30 18.09
N SER A 42 5.49 -7.80 17.18
CA SER A 42 6.34 -8.96 17.43
C SER A 42 7.46 -8.65 18.44
N SER A 43 7.88 -7.39 18.54
CA SER A 43 8.86 -6.92 19.53
C SER A 43 8.24 -6.50 20.87
N GLY A 44 6.92 -6.63 21.03
CA GLY A 44 6.21 -6.20 22.23
C GLY A 44 6.12 -4.67 22.39
N GLU A 45 6.39 -3.93 21.32
CA GLU A 45 6.32 -2.47 21.29
C GLU A 45 4.88 -2.00 20.99
N PRO A 46 4.47 -0.84 21.53
CA PRO A 46 3.14 -0.29 21.26
C PRO A 46 3.00 0.10 19.78
N VAL A 47 1.84 -0.22 19.20
CA VAL A 47 1.49 0.12 17.82
C VAL A 47 0.35 1.13 17.81
N GLU A 48 0.56 2.26 17.14
CA GLU A 48 -0.48 3.25 16.88
C GLU A 48 -1.14 2.96 15.53
N PHE A 49 -2.36 2.42 15.57
CA PHE A 49 -3.13 2.10 14.38
C PHE A 49 -4.06 3.25 13.94
N PRO A 50 -4.21 3.50 12.63
CA PRO A 50 -3.42 2.95 11.51
C PRO A 50 -1.99 3.51 11.44
N GLU A 51 -1.76 4.74 11.92
CA GLU A 51 -0.46 5.38 12.03
C GLU A 51 -0.56 6.52 13.05
N ARG A 52 0.56 6.88 13.68
CA ARG A 52 0.62 8.03 14.60
C ARG A 52 0.02 9.28 13.95
N GLY A 53 -0.92 9.90 14.64
CA GLY A 53 -1.60 11.12 14.17
C GLY A 53 -2.75 10.90 13.20
N TYR A 54 -3.06 9.65 12.85
CA TYR A 54 -4.18 9.31 11.95
C TYR A 54 -5.18 8.38 12.64
N LYS A 55 -6.47 8.56 12.32
CA LYS A 55 -7.55 7.66 12.72
C LYS A 55 -8.01 6.80 11.54
N TRP A 56 -8.71 5.70 11.81
CA TRP A 56 -9.29 4.83 10.77
C TRP A 56 -10.31 5.52 9.85
N ASN A 57 -10.92 6.63 10.26
CA ASN A 57 -11.77 7.44 9.38
C ASN A 57 -10.98 8.49 8.57
N GLN A 58 -9.66 8.54 8.71
CA GLN A 58 -8.75 9.48 8.02
C GLN A 58 -7.80 8.77 7.04
N LEU A 59 -8.14 7.55 6.57
CA LEU A 59 -7.28 6.79 5.65
C LEU A 59 -7.02 7.52 4.32
N GLY A 60 -7.94 8.41 3.90
CA GLY A 60 -7.69 9.27 2.75
C GLY A 60 -6.54 10.25 2.99
N LEU A 61 -6.46 10.87 4.17
CA LEU A 61 -5.36 11.78 4.54
C LEU A 61 -4.05 11.00 4.72
N LEU A 62 -4.11 9.81 5.32
CA LEU A 62 -2.94 8.93 5.43
C LEU A 62 -2.43 8.49 4.05
N ALA A 63 -3.33 8.24 3.10
CA ALA A 63 -2.94 7.94 1.73
C ALA A 63 -2.24 9.12 1.03
N VAL A 64 -2.72 10.36 1.27
CA VAL A 64 -2.07 11.59 0.76
C VAL A 64 -0.66 11.74 1.32
N SER A 65 -0.45 11.44 2.61
CA SER A 65 0.88 11.55 3.22
C SER A 65 1.90 10.57 2.61
N PHE A 66 1.46 9.43 2.04
CA PHE A 66 2.34 8.58 1.24
C PHE A 66 2.79 9.28 -0.04
N HIS A 67 1.90 9.99 -0.73
CA HIS A 67 2.24 10.70 -1.97
C HIS A 67 3.24 11.81 -1.67
N GLU A 68 3.02 12.55 -0.59
CA GLU A 68 3.96 13.57 -0.11
C GLU A 68 5.33 12.97 0.23
N LYS A 69 5.35 11.85 0.98
CA LYS A 69 6.59 11.16 1.38
C LYS A 69 7.46 10.76 0.18
N TYR A 70 6.83 10.29 -0.89
CA TYR A 70 7.54 9.80 -2.09
C TYR A 70 7.52 10.79 -3.26
N SER A 71 7.11 12.05 -3.05
CA SER A 71 6.90 13.04 -4.10
C SER A 71 8.13 13.35 -4.96
N ASN A 72 9.33 13.24 -4.38
CA ASN A 72 10.60 13.51 -5.06
C ASN A 72 11.28 12.25 -5.64
N TRP A 73 10.68 11.07 -5.47
CA TRP A 73 11.27 9.82 -5.92
C TRP A 73 11.10 9.66 -7.43
N GLN A 74 12.12 9.10 -8.09
CA GLN A 74 11.97 8.71 -9.48
C GLN A 74 11.10 7.46 -9.59
N PHE A 75 10.46 7.29 -10.74
CA PHE A 75 9.56 6.15 -10.96
C PHE A 75 10.26 4.79 -10.75
N ASN A 76 11.51 4.64 -11.19
CA ASN A 76 12.27 3.40 -10.98
C ASN A 76 12.58 3.15 -9.51
N ASP A 77 12.84 4.19 -8.70
CA ASP A 77 13.07 4.04 -7.26
C ASP A 77 11.79 3.58 -6.55
N LEU A 78 10.64 4.12 -6.96
CA LEU A 78 9.32 3.70 -6.49
C LEU A 78 9.04 2.23 -6.81
N LEU A 79 9.37 1.77 -8.02
CA LEU A 79 9.19 0.37 -8.40
C LEU A 79 10.11 -0.56 -7.60
N ASN A 80 11.39 -0.21 -7.45
CA ASN A 80 12.34 -0.98 -6.63
C ASN A 80 11.86 -1.10 -5.18
N GLU A 81 11.34 -0.01 -4.61
CA GLU A 81 10.80 0.00 -3.26
C GLU A 81 9.50 -0.82 -3.14
N LEU A 82 8.63 -0.79 -4.16
CA LEU A 82 7.45 -1.65 -4.21
C LEU A 82 7.84 -3.12 -4.26
N ASP A 83 8.78 -3.50 -5.12
CA ASP A 83 9.27 -4.88 -5.24
C ASP A 83 9.89 -5.36 -3.93
N SER A 84 10.73 -4.54 -3.31
CA SER A 84 11.32 -4.80 -2.00
C SER A 84 10.24 -5.02 -0.93
N THR A 85 9.27 -4.11 -0.84
CA THR A 85 8.14 -4.18 0.09
C THR A 85 7.32 -5.47 -0.11
N ILE A 86 7.04 -5.84 -1.37
CA ILE A 86 6.29 -7.06 -1.71
C ILE A 86 7.08 -8.31 -1.31
N ASN A 87 8.39 -8.35 -1.56
CA ASN A 87 9.23 -9.49 -1.21
C ASN A 87 9.29 -9.68 0.32
N GLU A 88 9.40 -8.60 1.09
CA GLU A 88 9.33 -8.65 2.55
C GLU A 88 7.97 -9.17 3.05
N LEU A 89 6.87 -8.72 2.43
CA LEU A 89 5.51 -9.21 2.76
C LEU A 89 5.33 -10.69 2.42
N ILE A 90 5.83 -11.15 1.28
CA ILE A 90 5.80 -12.56 0.89
C ILE A 90 6.61 -13.41 1.87
N ALA A 91 7.81 -12.95 2.24
CA ALA A 91 8.66 -13.63 3.23
C ALA A 91 7.94 -13.73 4.58
N LEU A 92 7.33 -12.63 5.04
CA LEU A 92 6.51 -12.61 6.27
C LEU A 92 5.38 -13.64 6.21
N VAL A 93 4.54 -13.62 5.16
CA VAL A 93 3.44 -14.58 5.03
C VAL A 93 3.95 -16.02 4.99
N SER A 94 5.07 -16.26 4.30
CA SER A 94 5.66 -17.61 4.17
C SER A 94 6.27 -18.13 5.47
N SER A 95 6.67 -17.23 6.38
CA SER A 95 7.20 -17.59 7.69
C SER A 95 6.13 -17.95 8.73
N LEU A 96 4.85 -17.68 8.43
CA LEU A 96 3.76 -17.82 9.38
C LEU A 96 2.87 -19.01 9.02
N SER A 97 2.42 -19.74 10.04
CA SER A 97 1.43 -20.80 9.87
C SER A 97 0.03 -20.24 9.60
N ASN A 98 -0.86 -21.08 9.07
CA ASN A 98 -2.26 -20.71 8.86
C ASN A 98 -2.94 -20.28 10.17
N ASP A 99 -2.62 -20.95 11.28
CA ASP A 99 -3.16 -20.59 12.60
C ASP A 99 -2.66 -19.21 13.07
N GLN A 100 -1.39 -18.89 12.84
CA GLN A 100 -0.85 -17.56 13.13
C GLN A 100 -1.50 -16.46 12.27
N LEU A 101 -1.82 -16.77 11.01
CA LEU A 101 -2.44 -15.81 10.09
C LEU A 101 -3.96 -15.67 10.31
N TYR A 102 -4.66 -16.74 10.68
CA TYR A 102 -6.13 -16.80 10.62
C TYR A 102 -6.81 -17.44 11.84
N GLY A 103 -6.07 -18.07 12.75
CA GLY A 103 -6.61 -18.79 13.90
C GLY A 103 -7.14 -17.90 15.02
N LYS A 104 -6.66 -16.65 15.12
CA LYS A 104 -7.09 -15.70 16.15
C LYS A 104 -7.12 -14.26 15.66
N ALA A 105 -7.86 -13.44 16.39
CA ALA A 105 -7.82 -12.00 16.22
C ALA A 105 -6.43 -11.47 16.59
N TRP A 106 -5.93 -10.55 15.76
CA TRP A 106 -4.62 -9.93 15.90
C TRP A 106 -4.76 -8.43 16.19
N TYR A 107 -5.70 -7.75 15.52
CA TYR A 107 -6.08 -6.38 15.82
C TYR A 107 -7.61 -6.28 15.94
N GLU A 108 -8.10 -5.95 17.14
CA GLU A 108 -9.52 -5.98 17.49
C GLU A 108 -10.17 -7.33 17.12
N LYS A 109 -10.99 -7.36 16.06
CA LYS A 109 -11.64 -8.57 15.52
C LYS A 109 -10.94 -9.16 14.29
N TRP A 110 -9.93 -8.48 13.76
CA TRP A 110 -9.27 -8.84 12.50
C TRP A 110 -8.07 -9.74 12.74
N THR A 111 -7.98 -10.83 11.98
CA THR A 111 -6.79 -11.69 11.96
C THR A 111 -5.62 -10.99 11.26
N LEU A 112 -4.38 -11.42 11.50
CA LEU A 112 -3.20 -10.86 10.85
C LEU A 112 -3.28 -11.00 9.32
N GLY A 113 -3.66 -12.18 8.84
CA GLY A 113 -3.85 -12.43 7.40
C GLY A 113 -4.88 -11.49 6.78
N ARG A 114 -5.95 -11.15 7.51
CA ARG A 114 -6.95 -10.18 7.04
C ARG A 114 -6.41 -8.75 7.00
N MET A 115 -5.61 -8.34 8.00
CA MET A 115 -4.94 -7.03 8.00
C MET A 115 -3.93 -6.91 6.84
N ILE A 116 -3.14 -7.96 6.57
CA ILE A 116 -2.25 -8.02 5.40
C ILE A 116 -3.07 -7.89 4.12
N GLN A 117 -4.14 -8.67 3.95
CA GLN A 117 -4.98 -8.67 2.75
C GLN A 117 -5.63 -7.31 2.46
N PHE A 118 -6.08 -6.59 3.50
CA PHE A 118 -6.69 -5.27 3.35
C PHE A 118 -5.73 -4.22 2.79
N ASN A 119 -4.43 -4.36 3.07
CA ASN A 119 -3.42 -3.34 2.77
C ASN A 119 -2.51 -3.74 1.58
N THR A 120 -2.67 -4.97 1.05
CA THR A 120 -1.82 -5.49 -0.04
C THR A 120 -2.65 -5.99 -1.22
N ALA A 121 -3.04 -7.26 -1.23
CA ALA A 121 -3.72 -7.93 -2.34
C ALA A 121 -4.99 -7.19 -2.80
N SER A 122 -5.77 -6.62 -1.86
CA SER A 122 -7.01 -5.91 -2.20
C SER A 122 -6.73 -4.57 -2.92
N PRO A 123 -5.90 -3.64 -2.38
CA PRO A 123 -5.40 -2.48 -3.11
C PRO A 123 -4.75 -2.81 -4.45
N MET A 124 -3.85 -3.80 -4.50
CA MET A 124 -3.13 -4.17 -5.72
C MET A 124 -4.08 -4.64 -6.82
N LYS A 125 -5.10 -5.45 -6.48
CA LYS A 125 -6.13 -5.88 -7.42
C LYS A 125 -6.92 -4.70 -7.98
N ASN A 126 -7.37 -3.80 -7.11
CA ASN A 126 -8.11 -2.60 -7.52
C ASN A 126 -7.28 -1.73 -8.45
N MET A 127 -6.00 -1.55 -8.11
CA MET A 127 -5.11 -0.68 -8.85
C MET A 127 -4.71 -1.24 -10.21
N ARG A 128 -4.47 -2.55 -10.27
CA ARG A 128 -4.27 -3.27 -11.54
C ARG A 128 -5.45 -3.06 -12.50
N ALA A 129 -6.69 -3.08 -12.00
CA ALA A 129 -7.86 -2.85 -12.84
C ALA A 129 -7.88 -1.41 -13.40
N LYS A 130 -7.47 -0.41 -12.60
CA LYS A 130 -7.37 0.99 -13.05
C LYS A 130 -6.29 1.19 -14.11
N VAL A 131 -5.10 0.66 -13.89
CA VAL A 131 -3.98 0.73 -14.85
C VAL A 131 -4.35 0.04 -16.17
N ARG A 132 -4.96 -1.16 -16.10
CA ARG A 132 -5.44 -1.85 -17.32
C ARG A 132 -6.47 -1.03 -18.10
N ARG A 133 -7.39 -0.37 -17.40
CA ARG A 133 -8.37 0.52 -18.03
C ARG A 133 -7.69 1.74 -18.67
N PHE A 134 -6.72 2.34 -17.99
CA PHE A 134 -5.92 3.44 -18.53
C PHE A 134 -5.18 3.03 -19.81
N ASN A 135 -4.45 1.91 -19.76
CA ASN A 135 -3.71 1.37 -20.91
C ASN A 135 -4.63 1.14 -22.12
N LYS A 136 -5.78 0.49 -21.90
CA LYS A 136 -6.79 0.26 -22.95
C LYS A 136 -7.30 1.57 -23.56
N ASN A 137 -7.58 2.58 -22.74
CA ASN A 137 -8.10 3.85 -23.21
C ASN A 137 -7.06 4.70 -23.97
N ASN A 138 -5.76 4.40 -23.80
CA ASN A 138 -4.66 5.14 -24.42
C ASN A 138 -3.91 4.33 -25.50
N GLY A 139 -4.40 3.15 -25.88
CA GLY A 139 -3.75 2.31 -26.90
C GLY A 139 -2.38 1.76 -26.50
N LEU A 140 -2.08 1.71 -25.20
CA LEU A 140 -0.83 1.16 -24.65
C LEU A 140 -1.04 -0.34 -24.38
N GLN A 141 -0.93 -1.18 -25.41
CA GLN A 141 -0.96 -2.65 -25.27
C GLN A 141 0.42 -3.26 -25.45
#